data_AF-A0A8T3DL00-F1
#
_entry.id   AF-A0A8T3DL00-F1
#
_cell.length_a   1.000
_cell.length_b   1.000
_cell.length_c   1.000
_cell.angle_alpha   90.00
_cell.angle_beta   90.00
_cell.angle_gamma   90.00
#
_symmetry.space_group_name_H-M   'P 1'
#
loop_
_entity.id
_entity.type
_entity.pdbx_description
1 polymer ?
#
loop_
_entity_poly.entity_id
_entity_poly.type
_entity_poly.pdbx_seq_one_letter_code
_entity_poly.pdbx_strand_id
1 'polypeptide(L)'
;MRMERLQAWVTRMCRHPIVSNSEVFQLFLTYKDEKDWKMGKRRAEKDETVGVMIFSNIEPEAPDLEPAEVEQKCESFSKFTKAMDDGVKDLLSVGQEHWKRCTGPLQKEYQKIGKAFQNLASVFNSSGYQGEATLTDALTTTGKTYEEIAQMFAEQPRKDLHFLIEINNEYKGLLGCFPDTISVHKAAIEKVKEGDKMVAMSKLTNQEKMTMVKRASTMSYTLQAEMNHFHSNRIYDYNSVMQLYLEEQVKFYETIATKLRQALSQYTTL
;
A
#
# COMPACT_ATOMS: atom_id res chain seq x y z
N MET A 1 -3.96 -14.25 4.03
CA MET A 1 -2.79 -13.55 3.45
C MET A 1 -2.55 -13.82 1.96
N ARG A 2 -2.19 -15.04 1.49
CA ARG A 2 -1.91 -15.27 0.05
C ARG A 2 -3.12 -15.01 -0.85
N MET A 3 -4.30 -15.53 -0.47
CA MET A 3 -5.54 -15.35 -1.22
C MET A 3 -5.95 -13.87 -1.28
N GLU A 4 -5.90 -13.16 -0.16
CA GLU A 4 -6.24 -11.72 -0.09
C GLU A 4 -5.33 -10.88 -0.98
N ARG A 5 -4.01 -11.11 -0.93
CA ARG A 5 -3.05 -10.43 -1.80
C ARG A 5 -3.28 -10.72 -3.27
N LEU A 6 -3.63 -11.96 -3.62
CA LEU A 6 -3.96 -12.32 -4.99
C LEU A 6 -5.25 -11.64 -5.45
N GLN A 7 -6.28 -11.58 -4.59
CA GLN A 7 -7.53 -10.88 -4.88
C GLN A 7 -7.28 -9.38 -5.10
N ALA A 8 -6.48 -8.74 -4.24
CA ALA A 8 -6.10 -7.34 -4.41
C ALA A 8 -5.35 -7.11 -5.73
N TRP A 9 -4.38 -7.97 -6.05
CA TRP A 9 -3.63 -7.92 -7.30
C TRP A 9 -4.52 -8.06 -8.53
N VAL A 10 -5.40 -9.07 -8.58
CA VAL A 10 -6.35 -9.26 -9.69
C VAL A 10 -7.28 -8.06 -9.81
N THR A 11 -7.77 -7.53 -8.68
CA THR A 11 -8.64 -6.34 -8.67
C THR A 11 -7.91 -5.12 -9.26
N ARG A 12 -6.62 -4.94 -8.94
CA ARG A 12 -5.81 -3.86 -9.52
C ARG A 12 -5.67 -4.00 -11.02
N MET A 13 -5.37 -5.20 -11.51
CA MET A 13 -5.27 -5.48 -12.95
C MET A 13 -6.60 -5.21 -13.66
N CYS A 14 -7.73 -5.64 -13.08
CA CYS A 14 -9.06 -5.40 -13.64
C CYS A 14 -9.45 -3.91 -13.67
N ARG A 15 -8.95 -3.09 -12.73
CA ARG A 15 -9.21 -1.64 -12.69
C ARG A 15 -8.32 -0.83 -13.62
N HIS A 16 -7.21 -1.41 -14.08
CA HIS A 16 -6.28 -0.72 -14.95
C HIS A 16 -6.82 -0.67 -16.39
N PRO A 17 -6.98 0.52 -17.01
CA PRO A 17 -7.67 0.65 -18.29
C PRO A 17 -6.96 -0.05 -19.47
N ILE A 18 -5.63 -0.11 -19.45
CA ILE A 18 -4.86 -0.84 -20.48
C ILE A 18 -4.74 -2.34 -20.17
N VAL A 19 -4.20 -2.72 -19.01
CA VAL A 19 -3.96 -4.13 -18.65
C VAL A 19 -5.25 -4.96 -18.68
N SER A 20 -6.36 -4.44 -18.15
CA SER A 20 -7.65 -5.16 -18.14
C SER A 20 -8.13 -5.52 -19.54
N ASN A 21 -7.81 -4.71 -20.56
CA ASN A 21 -8.21 -4.93 -21.94
C ASN A 21 -7.16 -5.68 -22.78
N SER A 22 -6.02 -6.06 -22.18
CA SER A 22 -4.98 -6.79 -22.90
C SER A 22 -5.41 -8.22 -23.24
N GLU A 23 -5.06 -8.71 -24.43
CA GLU A 23 -5.41 -10.07 -24.86
C GLU A 23 -4.89 -11.15 -23.90
N VAL A 24 -3.69 -10.95 -23.35
CA VAL A 24 -3.06 -11.89 -22.41
C VAL A 24 -3.84 -11.99 -21.10
N PHE A 25 -4.34 -10.87 -20.58
CA PHE A 25 -5.11 -10.86 -19.34
C PHE A 25 -6.52 -11.40 -19.55
N GLN A 26 -7.16 -11.06 -20.67
CA GLN A 26 -8.47 -11.61 -21.04
C GLN A 26 -8.39 -13.14 -21.20
N LEU A 27 -7.40 -13.64 -21.96
CA LEU A 27 -7.15 -15.08 -22.10
C LEU A 27 -6.98 -15.77 -20.74
N PHE A 28 -6.19 -15.18 -19.84
CA PHE A 28 -5.95 -15.74 -18.51
C PHE A 28 -7.24 -15.95 -17.71
N LEU A 29 -8.24 -15.06 -17.88
CA LEU A 29 -9.51 -15.13 -17.17
C LEU A 29 -10.58 -15.96 -17.90
N THR A 30 -10.54 -16.05 -19.22
CA THR A 30 -11.68 -16.55 -20.02
C THR A 30 -11.38 -17.77 -20.89
N TYR A 31 -10.22 -18.41 -20.76
CA TYR A 31 -9.91 -19.62 -21.54
C TYR A 31 -10.94 -20.73 -21.28
N LYS A 32 -11.31 -21.45 -22.34
CA LYS A 32 -12.40 -22.47 -22.25
C LYS A 32 -11.89 -23.86 -21.91
N ASP A 33 -10.71 -24.21 -22.41
CA ASP A 33 -10.09 -25.51 -22.24
C ASP A 33 -8.56 -25.42 -22.32
N GLU A 34 -7.89 -26.55 -22.06
CA GLU A 34 -6.42 -26.61 -22.03
C GLU A 34 -5.78 -26.33 -23.39
N LYS A 35 -6.47 -26.64 -24.50
CA LYS A 35 -5.96 -26.40 -25.85
C LYS A 35 -5.99 -24.90 -26.15
N ASP A 36 -7.08 -24.22 -25.82
CA ASP A 36 -7.24 -22.76 -25.92
C ASP A 36 -6.18 -22.04 -25.09
N TRP A 37 -5.99 -22.45 -23.82
CA TRP A 37 -4.93 -21.94 -22.96
C TRP A 37 -3.53 -22.10 -23.56
N LYS A 38 -3.16 -23.31 -24.00
CA LYS A 38 -1.83 -23.59 -24.56
C LYS A 38 -1.56 -22.80 -25.83
N MET A 39 -2.56 -22.64 -26.69
CA MET A 39 -2.45 -21.87 -27.93
C MET A 39 -2.32 -20.36 -27.64
N GLY A 40 -3.19 -19.82 -26.78
CA GLY A 40 -3.16 -18.42 -26.41
C GLY A 40 -1.89 -18.05 -25.65
N LYS A 41 -1.40 -18.92 -24.75
CA LYS A 41 -0.11 -18.76 -24.07
C LYS A 41 1.04 -18.63 -25.07
N ARG A 42 1.13 -19.54 -26.05
CA ARG A 42 2.17 -19.49 -27.09
C ARG A 42 2.09 -18.23 -27.96
N ARG A 43 0.88 -17.70 -28.18
CA ARG A 43 0.69 -16.43 -28.89
C ARG A 43 1.22 -15.26 -28.06
N ALA A 44 0.88 -15.19 -26.76
CA ALA A 44 1.40 -14.16 -25.87
C ALA A 44 2.93 -14.22 -25.72
N GLU A 45 3.52 -15.43 -25.67
CA GLU A 45 4.97 -15.62 -25.63
C GLU A 45 5.70 -15.19 -26.92
N LYS A 46 4.98 -15.09 -28.05
CA LYS A 46 5.52 -14.70 -29.36
C LYS A 46 5.20 -13.25 -29.73
N ASP A 47 4.55 -12.48 -28.84
CA ASP A 47 4.25 -11.09 -29.11
C ASP A 47 5.56 -10.28 -29.25
N GLU A 48 5.72 -9.64 -30.40
CA GLU A 48 6.88 -8.80 -30.70
C GLU A 48 6.70 -7.36 -30.18
N THR A 49 5.48 -6.98 -29.81
CA THR A 49 5.12 -5.62 -29.36
C THR A 49 5.42 -5.42 -27.86
N VAL A 50 6.62 -5.82 -27.45
CA VAL A 50 7.05 -5.82 -26.05
C VAL A 50 8.09 -4.73 -25.77
N GLY A 51 8.26 -4.38 -24.49
CA GLY A 51 9.20 -3.34 -24.06
C GLY A 51 8.88 -1.99 -24.71
N VAL A 52 9.88 -1.32 -25.29
CA VAL A 52 9.70 -0.01 -25.95
C VAL A 52 8.85 -0.05 -27.21
N MET A 53 8.54 -1.24 -27.74
CA MET A 53 7.65 -1.36 -28.89
C MET A 53 6.19 -1.12 -28.51
N ILE A 54 5.80 -1.22 -27.24
CA ILE A 54 4.42 -0.94 -26.83
C ILE A 54 3.95 0.46 -27.24
N PHE A 55 4.86 1.44 -27.27
CA PHE A 55 4.55 2.81 -27.66
C PHE A 55 4.16 2.96 -29.12
N SER A 56 4.42 1.97 -30.01
CA SER A 56 3.94 2.03 -31.39
C SER A 56 2.44 1.79 -31.52
N ASN A 57 1.82 1.20 -30.49
CA ASN A 57 0.37 0.94 -30.45
C ASN A 57 -0.41 2.05 -29.74
N ILE A 58 0.26 3.16 -29.41
CA ILE A 58 -0.34 4.28 -28.68
C ILE A 58 -0.39 5.48 -29.61
N GLU A 59 -1.58 6.03 -29.77
CA GLU A 59 -1.83 7.24 -30.56
C GLU A 59 -2.44 8.32 -29.65
N PRO A 60 -1.65 9.31 -29.21
CA PRO A 60 -2.17 10.42 -28.44
C PRO A 60 -3.07 11.32 -29.30
N GLU A 61 -4.29 11.58 -28.84
CA GLU A 61 -5.21 12.55 -29.46
C GLU A 61 -4.87 14.00 -29.04
N ALA A 62 -3.60 14.38 -29.16
CA ALA A 62 -3.10 15.70 -28.74
C ALA A 62 -1.89 16.13 -29.59
N PRO A 63 -1.57 17.44 -29.64
CA PRO A 63 -0.37 17.93 -30.31
C PRO A 63 0.91 17.31 -29.75
N ASP A 64 1.94 17.20 -30.59
CA ASP A 64 3.25 16.73 -30.16
C ASP A 64 3.86 17.65 -29.09
N LEU A 65 4.46 17.05 -28.07
CA LEU A 65 5.14 17.77 -26.99
C LEU A 65 6.55 18.17 -27.40
N GLU A 66 6.97 19.36 -26.96
CA GLU A 66 8.33 19.82 -27.14
C GLU A 66 9.32 18.99 -26.29
N PRO A 67 10.55 18.73 -26.76
CA PRO A 67 11.53 17.91 -26.02
C PRO A 67 11.80 18.40 -24.59
N ALA A 68 11.83 19.72 -24.38
CA ALA A 68 12.03 20.32 -23.06
C ALA A 68 10.87 20.02 -22.10
N GLU A 69 9.63 20.00 -22.61
CA GLU A 69 8.45 19.65 -21.80
C GLU A 69 8.47 18.17 -21.42
N VAL A 70 8.81 17.29 -22.38
CA VAL A 70 8.97 15.84 -22.14
C VAL A 70 9.97 15.57 -21.02
N GLU A 71 11.12 16.25 -21.06
CA GLU A 71 12.15 16.15 -20.02
C GLU A 71 11.64 16.63 -18.67
N GLN A 72 11.04 17.82 -18.61
CA GLN A 72 10.51 18.40 -17.38
C GLN A 72 9.49 17.48 -16.69
N LYS A 73 8.57 16.88 -17.46
CA LYS A 73 7.59 15.93 -16.93
C LYS A 73 8.27 14.67 -16.38
N CYS A 74 9.20 14.09 -17.13
CA CYS A 74 9.95 12.91 -16.72
C CYS A 74 10.72 13.15 -15.40
N GLU A 75 11.38 14.30 -15.26
CA GLU A 75 12.06 14.68 -14.02
C GLU A 75 11.10 14.88 -12.85
N SER A 76 9.97 15.54 -13.08
CA SER A 76 8.95 15.75 -12.04
C SER A 76 8.45 14.43 -11.47
N PHE A 77 8.10 13.48 -12.34
CA PHE A 77 7.66 12.15 -11.93
C PHE A 77 8.77 11.36 -11.24
N SER A 78 10.01 11.44 -11.75
CA SER A 78 11.17 10.81 -11.10
C SER A 78 11.38 11.30 -9.67
N LYS A 79 11.25 12.61 -9.42
CA LYS A 79 11.39 13.21 -8.09
C LYS A 79 10.23 12.78 -7.18
N PHE A 80 9.00 12.85 -7.70
CA PHE A 80 7.80 12.47 -6.94
C PHE A 80 7.82 11.01 -6.50
N THR A 81 8.04 10.06 -7.43
CA THR A 81 7.98 8.62 -7.12
C THR A 81 9.08 8.21 -6.15
N LYS A 82 10.27 8.81 -6.26
CA LYS A 82 11.37 8.61 -5.30
C LYS A 82 10.99 9.11 -3.90
N ALA A 83 10.49 10.34 -3.79
CA ALA A 83 10.09 10.91 -2.50
C ALA A 83 8.95 10.10 -1.86
N MET A 84 7.99 9.64 -2.66
CA MET A 84 6.89 8.80 -2.17
C MET A 84 7.40 7.42 -1.72
N ASP A 85 8.32 6.79 -2.43
CA ASP A 85 8.92 5.50 -2.04
C ASP A 85 9.59 5.58 -0.67
N ASP A 86 10.34 6.66 -0.43
CA ASP A 86 10.98 6.90 0.88
C ASP A 86 9.91 7.09 1.98
N GLY A 87 8.88 7.91 1.75
CA GLY A 87 7.80 8.11 2.71
C GLY A 87 6.98 6.85 3.01
N VAL A 88 6.73 6.00 2.00
CA VAL A 88 6.06 4.71 2.17
C VAL A 88 6.91 3.75 3.00
N LYS A 89 8.23 3.70 2.76
CA LYS A 89 9.16 2.88 3.54
C LYS A 89 9.22 3.31 5.01
N ASP A 90 9.23 4.61 5.27
CA ASP A 90 9.21 5.15 6.62
C ASP A 90 7.92 4.75 7.35
N LEU A 91 6.76 4.92 6.71
CA LEU A 91 5.47 4.53 7.28
C LEU A 91 5.39 3.02 7.56
N LEU A 92 5.90 2.19 6.64
CA LEU A 92 5.99 0.75 6.86
C LEU A 92 6.90 0.41 8.05
N SER A 93 8.02 1.11 8.20
CA SER A 93 8.97 0.89 9.29
C SER A 93 8.31 1.15 10.65
N VAL A 94 7.73 2.34 10.83
CA VAL A 94 7.07 2.73 12.09
C VAL A 94 5.83 1.88 12.36
N GLY A 95 5.07 1.52 11.32
CA GLY A 95 3.92 0.63 11.44
C GLY A 95 4.30 -0.77 11.92
N GLN A 96 5.37 -1.35 11.38
CA GLN A 96 5.86 -2.67 11.81
C GLN A 96 6.44 -2.65 13.23
N GLU A 97 7.13 -1.57 13.62
CA GLU A 97 7.58 -1.39 15.00
C GLU A 97 6.40 -1.30 15.97
N HIS A 98 5.41 -0.47 15.64
CA HIS A 98 4.21 -0.33 16.45
C HIS A 98 3.43 -1.65 16.58
N TRP A 99 3.27 -2.39 15.48
CA TRP A 99 2.67 -3.72 15.49
C TRP A 99 3.34 -4.63 16.52
N LYS A 100 4.68 -4.77 16.45
CA LYS A 100 5.45 -5.61 17.38
C LYS A 100 5.29 -5.17 18.83
N ARG A 101 5.19 -3.86 19.07
CA ARG A 101 4.98 -3.29 20.40
C ARG A 101 3.62 -3.70 20.96
N CYS A 102 2.55 -3.54 20.18
CA CYS A 102 1.19 -3.90 20.56
C CYS A 102 1.03 -5.39 20.84
N THR A 103 1.57 -6.25 19.96
CA THR A 103 1.47 -7.72 20.09
C THR A 103 2.53 -8.34 20.99
N GLY A 104 3.26 -7.55 21.79
CA GLY A 104 4.41 -8.02 22.56
C GLY A 104 4.55 -7.31 23.91
N PRO A 105 5.48 -6.35 24.04
CA PRO A 105 5.75 -5.68 25.32
C PRO A 105 4.52 -4.98 25.91
N LEU A 106 3.72 -4.29 25.10
CA LEU A 106 2.56 -3.54 25.60
C LEU A 106 1.49 -4.48 26.19
N GLN A 107 1.18 -5.58 25.51
CA GLN A 107 0.30 -6.62 26.05
C GLN A 107 0.84 -7.14 27.40
N LYS A 108 2.14 -7.43 27.49
CA LYS A 108 2.74 -7.94 28.74
C LYS A 108 2.66 -6.93 29.89
N GLU A 109 2.75 -5.64 29.61
CA GLU A 109 2.61 -4.59 30.63
C GLU A 109 1.21 -4.58 31.23
N TYR A 110 0.16 -4.55 30.41
CA TYR A 110 -1.23 -4.60 30.90
C TYR A 110 -1.53 -5.91 31.66
N GLN A 111 -1.02 -7.06 31.20
CA GLN A 111 -1.13 -8.32 31.94
C GLN A 111 -0.44 -8.27 33.30
N LYS A 112 0.75 -7.68 33.40
CA LYS A 112 1.47 -7.55 34.67
C LYS A 112 0.71 -6.65 35.65
N ILE A 113 0.13 -5.54 35.18
CA ILE A 113 -0.71 -4.67 36.00
C ILE A 113 -1.94 -5.44 36.50
N GLY A 114 -2.63 -6.17 35.60
CA GLY A 114 -3.79 -6.97 35.96
C GLY A 114 -3.50 -8.02 37.03
N LYS A 115 -2.37 -8.73 36.91
CA LYS A 115 -1.90 -9.70 37.91
C LYS A 115 -1.53 -9.04 39.24
N ALA A 116 -0.93 -7.85 39.22
CA ALA A 116 -0.59 -7.14 40.44
C ALA A 116 -1.85 -6.78 41.26
N PHE A 117 -2.94 -6.34 40.60
CA PHE A 117 -4.22 -6.10 41.28
C PHE A 117 -4.82 -7.38 41.88
N GLN A 118 -4.80 -8.50 41.14
CA GLN A 118 -5.31 -9.78 41.64
C GLN A 118 -4.48 -10.30 42.82
N ASN A 119 -3.15 -10.17 42.76
CA ASN A 119 -2.27 -10.55 43.86
C ASN A 119 -2.56 -9.71 45.11
N LEU A 120 -2.77 -8.41 44.96
CA LEU A 120 -3.12 -7.53 46.08
C LEU A 120 -4.47 -7.92 46.70
N ALA A 121 -5.48 -8.20 45.88
CA ALA A 121 -6.77 -8.70 46.34
C ALA A 121 -6.63 -10.01 47.12
N SER A 122 -5.78 -10.94 46.65
CA SER A 122 -5.49 -12.19 47.35
C SER A 122 -4.81 -11.97 48.70
N VAL A 123 -3.90 -10.99 48.80
CA VAL A 123 -3.26 -10.63 50.08
C VAL A 123 -4.29 -10.05 51.05
N PHE A 124 -5.18 -9.18 50.59
CA PHE A 124 -6.25 -8.64 51.44
C PHE A 124 -7.17 -9.75 51.95
N ASN A 125 -7.63 -10.64 51.08
CA ASN A 125 -8.43 -11.81 51.45
C ASN A 125 -7.76 -12.73 52.49
N SER A 126 -6.42 -12.70 52.59
CA SER A 126 -5.69 -13.49 53.60
C SER A 126 -5.79 -12.92 55.03
N SER A 127 -6.28 -11.68 55.18
CA SER A 127 -6.44 -11.03 56.48
C SER A 127 -7.54 -11.67 57.34
N GLY A 128 -8.54 -12.26 56.69
CA GLY A 128 -9.71 -12.86 57.35
C GLY A 128 -10.68 -11.84 57.94
N TYR A 129 -10.50 -10.55 57.64
CA TYR A 129 -11.33 -9.47 58.17
C TYR A 129 -12.74 -9.51 57.56
N GLN A 130 -13.76 -9.49 58.42
CA GLN A 130 -15.15 -9.48 57.97
C GLN A 130 -15.51 -8.10 57.42
N GLY A 131 -15.98 -8.05 56.16
CA GLY A 131 -16.44 -6.81 55.50
C GLY A 131 -15.54 -6.29 54.37
N GLU A 132 -14.43 -6.95 54.04
CA GLU A 132 -13.53 -6.51 52.96
C GLU A 132 -13.85 -7.11 51.57
N ALA A 133 -14.80 -8.05 51.50
CA ALA A 133 -15.12 -8.80 50.28
C ALA A 133 -15.48 -7.90 49.07
N THR A 134 -16.27 -6.85 49.30
CA THR A 134 -16.63 -5.89 48.23
C THR A 134 -15.40 -5.22 47.61
N LEU A 135 -14.40 -4.87 48.43
CA LEU A 135 -13.16 -4.25 47.94
C LEU A 135 -12.27 -5.26 47.20
N THR A 136 -12.12 -6.46 47.74
CA THR A 136 -11.26 -7.48 47.15
C THR A 136 -11.83 -8.05 45.85
N ASP A 137 -13.16 -8.15 45.74
CA ASP A 137 -13.86 -8.52 44.50
C ASP A 137 -13.71 -7.42 43.43
N ALA A 138 -13.82 -6.13 43.82
CA ALA A 138 -13.60 -5.01 42.91
C ALA A 138 -12.14 -4.96 42.39
N LEU A 139 -11.15 -5.19 43.26
CA LEU A 139 -9.74 -5.29 42.86
C LEU A 139 -9.48 -6.47 41.92
N THR A 140 -10.07 -7.63 42.21
CA THR A 140 -9.97 -8.81 41.35
C THR A 140 -10.56 -8.53 39.97
N THR A 141 -11.72 -7.87 39.93
CA THR A 141 -12.40 -7.46 38.69
C THR A 141 -11.58 -6.46 37.88
N THR A 142 -10.97 -5.48 38.54
CA THR A 142 -10.04 -4.54 37.90
C THR A 142 -8.84 -5.28 37.29
N GLY A 143 -8.28 -6.25 38.02
CA GLY A 143 -7.19 -7.07 37.52
C GLY A 143 -7.55 -7.84 36.25
N LYS A 144 -8.71 -8.52 36.23
CA LYS A 144 -9.24 -9.20 35.04
C LYS A 144 -9.48 -8.23 33.89
N THR A 145 -10.03 -7.04 34.17
CA THR A 145 -10.26 -6.00 33.16
C THR A 145 -8.97 -5.57 32.46
N TYR A 146 -7.88 -5.41 33.21
CA TYR A 146 -6.56 -5.09 32.65
C TYR A 146 -5.99 -6.24 31.79
N GLU A 147 -6.21 -7.49 32.16
CA GLU A 147 -5.83 -8.65 31.33
C GLU A 147 -6.65 -8.71 30.02
N GLU A 148 -7.94 -8.37 30.06
CA GLU A 148 -8.77 -8.24 28.85
C GLU A 148 -8.28 -7.11 27.94
N ILE A 149 -7.97 -5.92 28.50
CA ILE A 149 -7.39 -4.80 27.75
C ILE A 149 -6.06 -5.21 27.09
N ALA A 150 -5.24 -5.99 27.79
CA ALA A 150 -4.01 -6.51 27.22
C ALA A 150 -4.26 -7.35 25.96
N GLN A 151 -5.27 -8.22 25.99
CA GLN A 151 -5.65 -9.02 24.84
C GLN A 151 -6.19 -8.13 23.70
N MET A 152 -6.96 -7.09 24.02
CA MET A 152 -7.44 -6.13 23.04
C MET A 152 -6.28 -5.46 22.29
N PHE A 153 -5.24 -5.00 22.98
CA PHE A 153 -4.05 -4.41 22.33
C PHE A 153 -3.33 -5.41 21.40
N ALA A 154 -3.27 -6.69 21.77
CA ALA A 154 -2.61 -7.71 20.96
C ALA A 154 -3.41 -8.08 19.70
N GLU A 155 -4.73 -7.94 19.73
CA GLU A 155 -5.60 -8.25 18.61
C GLU A 155 -5.84 -7.05 17.69
N GLN A 156 -5.78 -5.83 18.23
CA GLN A 156 -6.14 -4.60 17.51
C GLN A 156 -5.41 -4.42 16.18
N PRO A 157 -4.09 -4.64 16.05
CA PRO A 157 -3.39 -4.40 14.78
C PRO A 157 -3.99 -5.13 13.58
N ARG A 158 -4.64 -6.28 13.80
CA ARG A 158 -5.31 -7.06 12.73
C ARG A 158 -6.57 -6.39 12.17
N LYS A 159 -7.15 -5.43 12.91
CA LYS A 159 -8.39 -4.75 12.56
C LYS A 159 -8.15 -3.44 11.81
N ASP A 160 -6.99 -2.83 11.99
CA ASP A 160 -6.68 -1.51 11.45
C ASP A 160 -5.32 -1.45 10.74
N LEU A 161 -4.23 -1.58 11.49
CA LEU A 161 -2.85 -1.41 11.04
C LEU A 161 -2.48 -2.41 9.94
N HIS A 162 -3.12 -3.58 9.93
CA HIS A 162 -2.95 -4.58 8.88
C HIS A 162 -3.26 -4.00 7.51
N PHE A 163 -4.43 -3.35 7.37
CA PHE A 163 -4.87 -2.78 6.11
C PHE A 163 -3.97 -1.62 5.67
N LEU A 164 -3.53 -0.80 6.63
CA LEU A 164 -2.59 0.29 6.37
C LEU A 164 -1.21 -0.24 5.91
N ILE A 165 -0.73 -1.34 6.49
CA ILE A 165 0.54 -1.96 6.07
C ILE A 165 0.40 -2.61 4.69
N GLU A 166 -0.70 -3.32 4.42
CA GLU A 166 -0.89 -4.01 3.14
C GLU A 166 -1.00 -3.02 1.98
N ILE A 167 -1.73 -1.91 2.14
CA ILE A 167 -1.81 -0.89 1.07
C ILE A 167 -0.44 -0.24 0.82
N ASN A 168 0.33 0.05 1.88
CA ASN A 168 1.67 0.62 1.70
C ASN A 168 2.66 -0.39 1.09
N ASN A 169 2.52 -1.68 1.38
CA ASN A 169 3.29 -2.73 0.70
C ASN A 169 2.94 -2.82 -0.79
N GLU A 170 1.66 -2.67 -1.15
CA GLU A 170 1.23 -2.61 -2.55
C GLU A 170 1.85 -1.41 -3.26
N TYR A 171 1.72 -0.20 -2.69
CA TYR A 171 2.31 1.02 -3.27
C TYR A 171 3.83 0.95 -3.34
N LYS A 172 4.51 0.35 -2.36
CA LYS A 172 5.96 0.07 -2.43
C LYS A 172 6.30 -0.82 -3.64
N GLY A 173 5.48 -1.82 -3.93
CA GLY A 173 5.62 -2.67 -5.11
C GLY A 173 5.50 -1.88 -6.41
N LEU A 174 4.45 -1.06 -6.54
CA LEU A 174 4.23 -0.19 -7.71
C LEU A 174 5.36 0.83 -7.87
N LEU A 175 5.78 1.47 -6.78
CA LEU A 175 6.87 2.45 -6.74
C LEU A 175 8.21 1.84 -7.17
N GLY A 176 8.43 0.57 -6.83
CA GLY A 176 9.61 -0.19 -7.25
C GLY A 176 9.75 -0.37 -8.77
N CYS A 177 8.68 -0.17 -9.56
CA CYS A 177 8.71 -0.28 -11.02
C CYS A 177 9.10 1.03 -11.73
N PHE A 178 8.99 2.18 -11.05
CA PHE A 178 9.27 3.47 -11.67
C PHE A 178 10.75 3.72 -12.00
N PRO A 179 11.76 3.26 -11.23
CA PRO A 179 13.16 3.46 -11.60
C PRO A 179 13.49 2.95 -13.01
N ASP A 180 13.08 1.73 -13.35
CA ASP A 180 13.29 1.14 -14.67
C ASP A 180 12.48 1.87 -15.75
N THR A 181 11.20 2.16 -15.46
CA THR A 181 10.31 2.89 -16.37
C THR A 181 10.89 4.28 -16.72
N ILE A 182 11.31 5.04 -15.71
CA ILE A 182 11.90 6.37 -15.87
C ILE A 182 13.25 6.29 -16.59
N SER A 183 14.06 5.26 -16.32
CA SER A 183 15.35 5.06 -17.00
C SER A 183 15.18 4.93 -18.52
N VAL A 184 14.18 4.15 -18.96
CA VAL A 184 13.84 4.01 -20.39
C VAL A 184 13.44 5.36 -21.01
N HIS A 185 12.65 6.16 -20.30
CA HIS A 185 12.24 7.49 -20.76
C HIS A 185 13.42 8.46 -20.84
N LYS A 186 14.28 8.49 -19.81
CA LYS A 186 15.50 9.32 -19.81
C LYS A 186 16.43 8.95 -20.96
N ALA A 187 16.63 7.67 -21.24
CA ALA A 187 17.45 7.23 -22.36
C ALA A 187 16.88 7.68 -23.72
N ALA A 188 15.55 7.67 -23.89
CA ALA A 188 14.91 8.20 -25.10
C ALA A 188 15.09 9.72 -25.24
N ILE A 189 14.95 10.47 -24.13
CA ILE A 189 15.17 11.92 -24.09
C ILE A 189 16.61 12.27 -24.48
N GLU A 190 17.60 11.59 -23.91
CA GLU A 190 19.02 11.84 -24.24
C GLU A 190 19.31 11.58 -25.72
N LYS A 191 18.75 10.51 -26.30
CA LYS A 191 18.88 10.26 -27.76
C LYS A 191 18.27 11.37 -28.61
N VAL A 192 17.15 11.96 -28.19
CA VAL A 192 16.55 13.10 -28.90
C VAL A 192 17.46 14.33 -28.84
N LYS A 193 18.07 14.62 -27.68
CA LYS A 193 19.02 15.73 -27.52
C LYS A 193 20.26 15.57 -28.40
N GLU A 194 20.78 14.34 -28.52
CA GLU A 194 21.90 14.04 -29.40
C GLU A 194 21.53 14.10 -30.90
N GLY A 195 20.25 14.16 -31.24
CA GLY A 195 19.74 14.12 -32.61
C GLY A 195 20.35 15.18 -33.52
N ASP A 196 20.48 16.43 -33.07
CA ASP A 196 21.10 17.51 -33.85
C ASP A 196 22.56 17.22 -34.21
N LYS A 197 23.31 16.69 -33.24
CA LYS A 197 24.70 16.27 -33.45
C LYS A 197 24.78 15.10 -34.44
N MET A 198 23.85 14.14 -34.37
CA MET A 198 23.82 13.01 -35.29
C MET A 198 23.47 13.42 -36.73
N VAL A 199 22.55 14.39 -36.89
CA VAL A 199 22.23 14.99 -38.20
C VAL A 199 23.46 15.72 -38.76
N ALA A 200 24.13 16.54 -37.95
CA ALA A 200 25.35 17.24 -38.38
C ALA A 200 26.47 16.28 -38.80
N MET A 201 26.54 15.10 -38.20
CA MET A 201 27.48 14.02 -38.55
C MET A 201 27.01 13.14 -39.72
N SER A 202 25.88 13.45 -40.38
CA SER A 202 25.26 12.64 -41.45
C SER A 202 24.95 11.19 -41.04
N LYS A 203 24.76 10.94 -39.73
CA LYS A 203 24.38 9.62 -39.19
C LYS A 203 22.87 9.43 -39.11
N LEU A 204 22.11 10.52 -39.26
CA LEU A 204 20.66 10.57 -39.12
C LEU A 204 20.12 11.64 -40.08
N THR A 205 18.97 11.38 -40.69
CA THR A 205 18.24 12.39 -41.48
C THR A 205 17.39 13.29 -40.58
N ASN A 206 17.03 14.48 -41.07
CA ASN A 206 16.09 15.36 -40.36
C ASN A 206 14.73 14.69 -40.13
N GLN A 207 14.27 13.86 -41.09
CA GLN A 207 13.00 13.15 -40.97
C GLN A 207 13.03 12.11 -39.84
N GLU A 208 14.12 11.33 -39.75
CA GLU A 208 14.31 10.37 -38.65
C GLU A 208 14.39 11.07 -37.29
N LYS A 209 15.00 12.26 -37.22
CA LYS A 209 15.01 13.09 -36.00
C LYS A 209 13.58 13.46 -35.59
N MET A 210 12.76 13.94 -36.52
CA MET A 210 11.37 14.30 -36.22
C MET A 210 10.58 13.09 -35.72
N THR A 211 10.80 11.90 -36.29
CA THR A 211 10.19 10.66 -35.80
C THR A 211 10.63 10.33 -34.36
N MET A 212 11.91 10.56 -34.01
CA MET A 212 12.40 10.37 -32.63
C MET A 212 11.72 11.33 -31.65
N VAL A 213 11.59 12.60 -32.02
CA VAL A 213 10.89 13.62 -31.20
C VAL A 213 9.43 13.21 -30.98
N LYS A 214 8.72 12.84 -32.06
CA LYS A 214 7.34 12.36 -31.98
C LYS A 214 7.21 11.13 -31.08
N ARG A 215 8.12 10.16 -31.19
CA ARG A 215 8.12 8.98 -30.32
C ARG A 215 8.33 9.34 -28.84
N ALA A 216 9.23 10.28 -28.54
CA ALA A 216 9.44 10.76 -27.17
C ALA A 216 8.20 11.49 -26.62
N SER A 217 7.48 12.24 -27.46
CA SER A 217 6.17 12.83 -27.14
C SER A 217 5.15 11.75 -26.77
N THR A 218 4.97 10.70 -27.59
CA THR A 218 4.08 9.57 -27.29
C THR A 218 4.44 8.87 -25.98
N MET A 219 5.73 8.63 -25.73
CA MET A 219 6.21 8.05 -24.47
C MET A 219 5.83 8.93 -23.27
N SER A 220 6.01 10.25 -23.38
CA SER A 220 5.62 11.21 -22.35
C SER A 220 4.13 11.19 -22.06
N TYR A 221 3.27 11.19 -23.10
CA TYR A 221 1.82 11.05 -22.91
C TYR A 221 1.45 9.74 -22.22
N THR A 222 2.10 8.64 -22.57
CA THR A 222 1.88 7.33 -21.94
C THR A 222 2.25 7.37 -20.46
N LEU A 223 3.41 7.94 -20.12
CA LEU A 223 3.85 8.09 -18.73
C LEU A 223 2.91 9.02 -17.94
N GLN A 224 2.44 10.10 -18.55
CA GLN A 224 1.47 11.00 -17.93
C GLN A 224 0.12 10.31 -17.67
N ALA A 225 -0.36 9.51 -18.63
CA ALA A 225 -1.59 8.72 -18.47
C ALA A 225 -1.46 7.73 -17.30
N GLU A 226 -0.33 7.02 -17.22
CA GLU A 226 -0.05 6.10 -16.12
C GLU A 226 0.04 6.83 -14.77
N MET A 227 0.75 7.97 -14.72
CA MET A 227 0.85 8.78 -13.50
C MET A 227 -0.49 9.35 -13.05
N ASN A 228 -1.35 9.75 -13.98
CA ASN A 228 -2.72 10.18 -13.67
C ASN A 228 -3.55 9.03 -13.10
N HIS A 229 -3.46 7.83 -13.70
CA HIS A 229 -4.10 6.63 -13.17
C HIS A 229 -3.59 6.29 -11.76
N PHE A 230 -2.27 6.29 -11.57
CA PHE A 230 -1.62 6.07 -10.29
C PHE A 230 -2.09 7.07 -9.23
N HIS A 231 -2.11 8.37 -9.54
CA HIS A 231 -2.57 9.41 -8.62
C HIS A 231 -4.05 9.28 -8.26
N SER A 232 -4.92 9.00 -9.23
CA SER A 232 -6.35 8.81 -8.99
C SER A 232 -6.60 7.64 -8.03
N ASN A 233 -5.94 6.50 -8.24
CA ASN A 233 -6.03 5.35 -7.35
C ASN A 233 -5.43 5.66 -5.98
N ARG A 234 -4.27 6.32 -5.92
CA ARG A 234 -3.60 6.70 -4.67
C ARG A 234 -4.50 7.54 -3.77
N ILE A 235 -5.17 8.55 -4.33
CA ILE A 235 -6.08 9.41 -3.57
C ILE A 235 -7.21 8.56 -2.97
N TYR A 236 -7.85 7.72 -3.78
CA TYR A 236 -8.95 6.86 -3.33
C TYR A 236 -8.50 5.86 -2.25
N ASP A 237 -7.40 5.15 -2.50
CA ASP A 237 -6.92 4.07 -1.64
C ASP A 237 -6.47 4.62 -0.28
N TYR A 238 -5.67 5.69 -0.27
CA TYR A 238 -5.22 6.31 0.99
C TYR A 238 -6.37 6.98 1.74
N ASN A 239 -7.35 7.58 1.06
CA ASN A 239 -8.52 8.10 1.73
C ASN A 239 -9.30 6.96 2.43
N SER A 240 -9.55 5.86 1.71
CA SER A 240 -10.33 4.73 2.23
C SER A 240 -9.64 4.04 3.40
N VAL A 241 -8.34 3.76 3.30
CA VAL A 241 -7.60 3.07 4.37
C VAL A 241 -7.43 3.93 5.61
N MET A 242 -7.29 5.26 5.46
CA MET A 242 -7.16 6.16 6.60
C MET A 242 -8.49 6.34 7.33
N GLN A 243 -9.62 6.37 6.61
CA GLN A 243 -10.94 6.32 7.21
C GLN A 243 -11.10 5.05 8.05
N LEU A 244 -10.84 3.87 7.45
CA LEU A 244 -10.90 2.58 8.15
C LEU A 244 -10.00 2.56 9.40
N TYR A 245 -8.75 3.00 9.27
CA TYR A 245 -7.78 3.02 10.36
C TYR A 245 -8.28 3.87 11.54
N LEU A 246 -8.75 5.08 11.26
CA LEU A 246 -9.21 6.01 12.30
C LEU A 246 -10.53 5.54 12.93
N GLU A 247 -11.47 5.02 12.15
CA GLU A 247 -12.73 4.47 12.67
C GLU A 247 -12.49 3.31 13.64
N GLU A 248 -11.60 2.38 13.29
CA GLU A 248 -11.26 1.25 14.14
C GLU A 248 -10.47 1.66 15.38
N GLN A 249 -9.59 2.67 15.27
CA GLN A 249 -8.89 3.25 16.43
C GLN A 249 -9.87 3.95 17.39
N VAL A 250 -10.85 4.71 16.88
CA VAL A 250 -11.89 5.33 17.73
C VAL A 250 -12.66 4.25 18.50
N LYS A 251 -13.19 3.25 17.79
CA LYS A 251 -13.93 2.13 18.40
C LYS A 251 -13.09 1.41 19.45
N PHE A 252 -11.79 1.21 19.18
CA PHE A 252 -10.87 0.55 20.10
C PHE A 252 -10.76 1.31 21.43
N TYR A 253 -10.45 2.60 21.39
CA TYR A 253 -10.29 3.40 22.61
C TYR A 253 -11.61 3.61 23.37
N GLU A 254 -12.74 3.75 22.67
CA GLU A 254 -14.07 3.80 23.29
C GLU A 254 -14.43 2.50 24.02
N THR A 255 -14.06 1.35 23.44
CA THR A 255 -14.27 0.04 24.07
C THR A 255 -13.42 -0.11 25.33
N ILE A 256 -12.15 0.31 25.29
CA ILE A 256 -11.29 0.34 26.49
C ILE A 256 -11.90 1.22 27.57
N ALA A 257 -12.32 2.44 27.21
CA ALA A 257 -12.94 3.36 28.16
C ALA A 257 -14.19 2.75 28.82
N THR A 258 -15.01 2.04 28.05
CA THR A 258 -16.20 1.35 28.56
C THR A 258 -15.84 0.25 29.56
N LYS A 259 -14.83 -0.58 29.27
CA LYS A 259 -14.35 -1.60 30.20
C LYS A 259 -13.82 -1.01 31.51
N LEU A 260 -13.06 0.08 31.42
CA LEU A 260 -12.56 0.78 32.62
C LEU A 260 -13.71 1.38 33.44
N ARG A 261 -14.75 1.94 32.81
CA ARG A 261 -15.95 2.44 33.52
C ARG A 261 -16.70 1.31 34.24
N GLN A 262 -16.80 0.12 33.64
CA GLN A 262 -17.44 -1.05 34.26
C GLN A 262 -16.66 -1.57 35.47
N ALA A 263 -15.32 -1.55 35.40
CA ALA A 263 -14.47 -1.87 36.55
C ALA A 263 -14.62 -0.81 37.65
N LEU A 264 -14.66 0.47 37.28
CA LEU A 264 -14.83 1.58 38.23
C LEU A 264 -16.15 1.50 39.01
N SER A 265 -17.26 1.09 38.38
CA SER A 265 -18.54 0.97 39.06
C SER A 265 -18.59 -0.12 40.14
N GLN A 266 -17.62 -1.03 40.19
CA GLN A 266 -17.53 -2.01 41.28
C GLN A 266 -17.14 -1.35 42.61
N TYR A 267 -16.52 -0.17 42.57
CA TYR A 267 -16.09 0.57 43.75
C TYR A 267 -17.16 1.53 44.29
N THR A 268 -18.22 1.81 43.52
CA THR A 268 -19.28 2.76 43.94
C THR A 268 -20.29 2.14 44.90
N THR A 269 -20.18 0.84 45.18
CA THR A 269 -20.98 0.07 46.13
C THR A 269 -20.25 -0.22 47.44
N LEU A 270 -19.09 0.39 47.66
CA LEU A 270 -18.35 0.37 48.94
C LEU A 270 -18.97 1.32 49.97
#